data_AF-F3QH20-F1
#
_entry.id   AF-F3QH20-F1
#
_cell.length_a   1.000
_cell.length_b   1.000
_cell.length_c   1.000
_cell.angle_alpha   90.00
_cell.angle_beta   90.00
_cell.angle_gamma   90.00
#
_symmetry.space_group_name_H-M   'P 1'
#
loop_
_entity.id
_entity.type
_entity.pdbx_description
1 polymer ?
#
loop_
_entity_poly.entity_id
_entity_poly.type
_entity_poly.pdbx_seq_one_letter_code
_entity_poly.pdbx_strand_id
1 'polypeptide(L)'
;MKIAFRWFIFSVSHVEDFHGRAGRVEVWSFVFFQCIFLALAAGIDLLFTGFPIVLPIYAALTSIPSVLLFIRRLHDCGYSGWWVFPAIVPPICFFVMCWAPDPAQPNKYGTTERLPSKNLRAKTVPPLIDGIEYLTPPPMPFEPAVKRREELFEKEQKEIIEQEKVPNSKETQNEKDIRQTGQKD
;
A
#
# COMPACT_ATOMS: atom_id res chain seq x y z
N MET A 1 -17.54 -7.06 15.97
CA MET A 1 -18.63 -6.28 15.35
C MET A 1 -18.35 -4.78 15.25
N LYS A 2 -18.01 -4.06 16.34
CA LYS A 2 -17.80 -2.59 16.31
C LYS A 2 -16.82 -2.10 15.23
N ILE A 3 -15.74 -2.83 14.97
CA ILE A 3 -14.72 -2.46 13.97
C ILE A 3 -15.25 -2.62 12.54
N ALA A 4 -15.88 -3.76 12.23
CA ALA A 4 -16.46 -4.01 10.90
C ALA A 4 -17.58 -2.99 10.58
N PHE A 5 -18.43 -2.67 11.56
CA PHE A 5 -19.47 -1.67 11.36
C PHE A 5 -18.89 -0.27 11.09
N ARG A 6 -17.80 0.11 11.77
CA ARG A 6 -17.09 1.36 11.48
C ARG A 6 -16.54 1.40 10.05
N TRP A 7 -16.02 0.28 9.57
CA TRP A 7 -15.57 0.16 8.18
C TRP A 7 -16.72 0.28 7.19
N PHE A 8 -17.86 -0.33 7.46
CA PHE A 8 -19.06 -0.18 6.63
C PHE A 8 -19.50 1.29 6.52
N ILE A 9 -19.64 1.98 7.66
CA ILE A 9 -19.99 3.41 7.66
C ILE A 9 -18.95 4.23 6.92
N PHE A 10 -17.67 3.94 7.13
CA PHE A 10 -16.57 4.60 6.43
C PHE A 10 -16.68 4.44 4.91
N SER A 11 -16.99 3.23 4.41
CA SER A 11 -17.17 2.95 2.98
C SER A 11 -18.32 3.71 2.35
N VAL A 12 -19.42 3.86 3.09
CA VAL A 12 -20.63 4.56 2.62
C VAL A 12 -20.48 6.08 2.72
N SER A 13 -19.66 6.58 3.65
CA SER A 13 -19.44 8.03 3.81
C SER A 13 -18.37 8.58 2.87
N HIS A 14 -17.37 7.78 2.46
CA HIS A 14 -16.27 8.22 1.57
C HIS A 14 -16.57 7.86 0.10
N VAL A 15 -17.76 8.28 -0.34
CA VAL A 15 -18.26 8.11 -1.72
C VAL A 15 -17.72 9.22 -2.64
N GLU A 16 -17.28 10.34 -2.07
CA GLU A 16 -16.76 11.50 -2.82
C GLU A 16 -15.30 11.31 -3.27
N ASP A 17 -14.55 10.40 -2.63
CA ASP A 17 -13.12 10.19 -2.88
C ASP A 17 -12.86 9.18 -4.00
N PHE A 18 -12.99 9.62 -5.25
CA PHE A 18 -12.70 8.82 -6.44
C PHE A 18 -11.23 8.39 -6.56
N HIS A 19 -10.31 9.09 -5.89
CA HIS A 19 -8.88 8.83 -5.94
C HIS A 19 -8.36 8.00 -4.76
N GLY A 20 -9.25 7.57 -3.85
CA GLY A 20 -8.87 6.82 -2.65
C GLY A 20 -8.54 5.34 -2.90
N ARG A 21 -8.09 4.67 -1.83
CA ARG A 21 -7.78 3.24 -1.78
C ARG A 21 -8.70 2.52 -0.79
N ALA A 22 -9.14 1.31 -1.12
CA ALA A 22 -9.93 0.47 -0.23
C ALA A 22 -9.18 -0.84 0.07
N GLY A 23 -8.91 -1.09 1.35
CA GLY A 23 -8.27 -2.33 1.80
C GLY A 23 -9.25 -3.49 1.94
N ARG A 24 -8.74 -4.72 2.08
CA ARG A 24 -9.57 -5.92 2.24
C ARG A 24 -10.61 -5.84 3.36
N VAL A 25 -10.22 -5.35 4.53
CA VAL A 25 -11.13 -5.29 5.69
C VAL A 25 -12.32 -4.38 5.43
N GLU A 26 -12.09 -3.28 4.70
CA GLU A 26 -13.15 -2.38 4.28
C GLU A 26 -14.12 -3.08 3.31
N VAL A 27 -13.58 -3.69 2.26
CA VAL A 27 -14.36 -4.41 1.24
C VAL A 27 -15.19 -5.53 1.87
N TRP A 28 -14.59 -6.37 2.71
CA TRP A 28 -15.28 -7.48 3.36
C TRP A 28 -16.31 -7.02 4.38
N SER A 29 -16.04 -5.93 5.09
CA SER A 29 -17.04 -5.34 5.98
C SER A 29 -18.23 -4.83 5.17
N PHE A 30 -17.98 -4.12 4.06
CA PHE A 30 -19.03 -3.64 3.18
C PHE A 30 -19.90 -4.78 2.64
N VAL A 31 -19.28 -5.80 2.03
CA VAL A 31 -19.98 -6.98 1.48
C VAL A 31 -20.80 -7.69 2.55
N PHE A 32 -20.24 -7.89 3.74
CA PHE A 32 -20.94 -8.57 4.84
C PHE A 32 -22.24 -7.85 5.24
N PHE A 33 -22.20 -6.54 5.47
CA PHE A 33 -23.39 -5.76 5.82
C PHE A 33 -24.36 -5.64 4.64
N GLN A 34 -23.84 -5.53 3.41
CA GLN A 34 -24.65 -5.51 2.20
C GLN A 34 -25.48 -6.80 2.06
N CYS A 35 -24.90 -7.97 2.31
CA CYS A 35 -25.62 -9.25 2.31
C CYS A 35 -26.74 -9.27 3.35
N ILE A 36 -26.49 -8.77 4.57
CA ILE A 36 -27.52 -8.70 5.63
C ILE A 36 -28.66 -7.79 5.20
N PHE A 37 -28.38 -6.59 4.70
CA PHE A 37 -29.41 -5.65 4.31
C PHE A 37 -30.20 -6.09 3.07
N LEU A 38 -29.55 -6.75 2.11
CA LEU A 38 -30.25 -7.39 0.98
C LEU A 38 -31.20 -8.49 1.45
N ALA A 39 -30.76 -9.34 2.39
CA ALA A 39 -31.61 -10.38 2.97
C ALA A 39 -32.80 -9.78 3.74
N LEU A 40 -32.59 -8.71 4.50
CA LEU A 40 -33.64 -7.99 5.19
C LEU A 40 -34.64 -7.33 4.23
N ALA A 41 -34.15 -6.67 3.17
CA ALA A 41 -35.00 -6.05 2.15
C ALA A 41 -35.85 -7.09 1.43
N ALA A 42 -35.26 -8.22 1.03
CA ALA A 42 -35.98 -9.34 0.43
C ALA A 42 -37.01 -9.96 1.40
N GLY A 43 -36.66 -10.09 2.68
CA GLY A 43 -37.57 -10.56 3.72
C GLY A 43 -38.76 -9.62 3.92
N ILE A 44 -38.56 -8.30 3.89
CA ILE A 44 -39.64 -7.32 3.96
C ILE A 44 -40.57 -7.46 2.76
N ASP A 45 -40.02 -7.56 1.55
CA ASP A 45 -40.82 -7.74 0.35
C ASP A 45 -41.66 -9.03 0.40
N LEU A 46 -41.05 -10.12 0.88
CA LEU A 46 -41.74 -11.41 1.00
C LEU A 46 -42.84 -11.41 2.07
N LEU A 47 -42.60 -10.78 3.23
CA LEU A 47 -43.48 -10.88 4.39
C LEU A 47 -44.57 -9.80 4.43
N PHE A 48 -44.34 -8.62 3.85
CA PHE A 48 -45.24 -7.47 4.03
C PHE A 48 -45.86 -6.97 2.73
N THR A 49 -45.12 -6.95 1.61
CA THR A 49 -45.63 -6.37 0.35
C THR A 49 -46.15 -7.44 -0.61
N GLY A 50 -45.56 -8.64 -0.62
CA GLY A 50 -45.81 -9.68 -1.63
C GLY A 50 -45.28 -9.34 -3.03
N PHE A 51 -44.62 -8.19 -3.19
CA PHE A 51 -44.07 -7.69 -4.45
C PHE A 51 -42.68 -7.08 -4.21
N PRO A 52 -41.72 -7.24 -5.15
CA PRO A 52 -40.36 -6.74 -4.97
C PRO A 52 -40.30 -5.21 -5.14
N ILE A 53 -40.50 -4.46 -4.06
CA ILE A 53 -40.47 -2.99 -4.06
C ILE A 53 -39.26 -2.50 -3.26
N VAL A 54 -39.07 -3.02 -2.06
CA VAL A 54 -38.02 -2.59 -1.13
C VAL A 54 -36.64 -3.02 -1.62
N LEU A 55 -36.50 -4.26 -2.07
CA LEU A 55 -35.25 -4.82 -2.57
C LEU A 55 -34.67 -4.03 -3.76
N PRO A 56 -35.41 -3.76 -4.85
CA PRO A 56 -34.84 -3.00 -5.98
C PRO A 56 -34.50 -1.55 -5.62
N ILE A 57 -35.29 -0.90 -4.75
CA ILE A 57 -34.97 0.45 -4.27
C ILE A 57 -33.65 0.44 -3.49
N TYR A 58 -33.51 -0.51 -2.56
CA TYR A 58 -32.29 -0.67 -1.78
C TYR A 58 -31.07 -0.97 -2.67
N ALA A 59 -31.23 -1.87 -3.65
CA ALA A 59 -30.18 -2.21 -4.62
C ALA A 59 -29.77 -0.98 -5.46
N ALA A 60 -30.74 -0.18 -5.92
CA ALA A 60 -30.46 1.06 -6.66
C ALA A 60 -29.65 2.05 -5.82
N LEU A 61 -30.06 2.31 -4.57
CA LEU A 61 -29.37 3.22 -3.66
C LEU A 61 -27.94 2.79 -3.34
N THR A 62 -27.71 1.48 -3.19
CA THR A 62 -26.40 0.93 -2.82
C THR A 62 -25.50 0.59 -4.00
N SER A 63 -26.00 0.68 -5.23
CA SER A 63 -25.20 0.46 -6.45
C SER A 63 -24.02 1.43 -6.55
N ILE A 64 -24.24 2.71 -6.26
CA ILE A 64 -23.23 3.77 -6.32
C ILE A 64 -22.06 3.50 -5.33
N PRO A 65 -22.30 3.36 -4.02
CA PRO A 65 -21.21 3.09 -3.07
C PRO A 65 -20.51 1.75 -3.35
N SER A 66 -21.22 0.75 -3.88
CA SER A 66 -20.60 -0.52 -4.29
C SER A 66 -19.58 -0.32 -5.40
N VAL A 67 -19.97 0.36 -6.49
CA VAL A 67 -19.07 0.63 -7.62
C VAL A 67 -17.85 1.44 -7.20
N LEU A 68 -18.04 2.46 -6.36
CA LEU A 68 -16.96 3.31 -5.88
C LEU A 68 -15.97 2.56 -5.00
N LEU A 69 -16.45 1.72 -4.09
CA LEU A 69 -15.59 0.86 -3.28
C LEU A 69 -14.78 -0.10 -4.16
N PHE A 70 -15.34 -0.59 -5.27
CA PHE A 70 -14.62 -1.42 -6.22
C PHE A 70 -13.56 -0.65 -6.99
N ILE A 71 -13.85 0.58 -7.43
CA ILE A 71 -12.86 1.47 -8.03
C ILE A 71 -11.69 1.71 -7.06
N ARG A 72 -11.99 2.02 -5.79
CA ARG A 72 -10.97 2.20 -4.75
C ARG A 72 -10.15 0.93 -4.50
N ARG A 73 -10.74 -0.26 -4.67
CA ARG A 73 -10.02 -1.53 -4.58
C ARG A 73 -9.14 -1.80 -5.80
N LEU A 74 -9.61 -1.47 -7.00
CA LEU A 74 -8.80 -1.51 -8.23
C LEU A 74 -7.59 -0.58 -8.09
N HIS A 75 -7.83 0.62 -7.57
CA HIS A 75 -6.79 1.58 -7.25
C HIS A 75 -5.80 1.02 -6.23
N ASP A 76 -6.27 0.36 -5.17
CA ASP A 76 -5.40 -0.30 -4.19
C ASP A 76 -4.49 -1.35 -4.85
N CYS A 77 -5.01 -2.12 -5.82
CA CYS A 77 -4.24 -3.09 -6.61
C CYS A 77 -3.38 -2.45 -7.73
N GLY A 78 -3.42 -1.13 -7.93
CA GLY A 78 -2.63 -0.40 -8.94
C GLY A 78 -3.26 -0.30 -10.32
N TYR A 79 -4.47 -0.83 -10.52
CA TYR A 79 -5.21 -0.74 -11.77
C TYR A 79 -6.01 0.56 -11.86
N SER A 80 -6.43 0.96 -13.07
CA SER A 80 -7.34 2.10 -13.23
C SER A 80 -8.79 1.73 -12.87
N GLY A 81 -9.57 2.69 -12.36
CA GLY A 81 -10.98 2.50 -12.06
C GLY A 81 -11.83 2.06 -13.26
N TRP A 82 -11.38 2.32 -14.48
CA TRP A 82 -12.03 1.84 -15.72
C TRP A 82 -12.09 0.32 -15.83
N TRP A 83 -11.23 -0.40 -15.09
CA TRP A 83 -11.29 -1.86 -15.03
C TRP A 83 -12.54 -2.39 -14.28
N VAL A 84 -13.37 -1.52 -13.70
CA VAL A 84 -14.64 -1.93 -13.07
C VAL A 84 -15.63 -2.52 -14.07
N PHE A 85 -15.72 -1.97 -15.29
CA PHE A 85 -16.62 -2.47 -16.34
C PHE A 85 -16.30 -3.90 -16.77
N PRO A 86 -15.05 -4.23 -17.17
CA PRO A 86 -14.71 -5.61 -17.47
C PRO A 86 -14.76 -6.51 -16.24
N ALA A 87 -14.56 -6.00 -15.02
CA ALA A 87 -14.68 -6.81 -13.80
C ALA A 87 -16.13 -7.20 -13.43
N ILE A 88 -17.13 -6.49 -13.98
CA ILE A 88 -18.55 -6.84 -13.80
C ILE A 88 -18.95 -8.05 -14.66
N VAL A 89 -18.34 -8.21 -15.84
CA VAL A 89 -18.76 -9.20 -16.85
C VAL A 89 -18.27 -10.63 -16.54
N PRO A 90 -17.19 -10.81 -15.77
CA PRO A 90 -17.01 -11.99 -14.92
C PRO A 90 -16.88 -11.57 -13.44
N PRO A 91 -17.92 -11.74 -12.61
CA PRO A 91 -17.88 -11.37 -11.19
C PRO A 91 -16.80 -12.13 -10.39
N ILE A 92 -16.27 -13.23 -10.94
CA ILE A 92 -15.10 -13.94 -10.41
C ILE A 92 -13.84 -13.08 -10.40
N CYS A 93 -13.60 -12.27 -11.44
CA CYS A 93 -12.43 -11.38 -11.47
C CYS A 93 -12.51 -10.38 -10.31
N PHE A 94 -13.70 -9.83 -10.08
CA PHE A 94 -13.97 -8.98 -8.94
C PHE A 94 -13.72 -9.68 -7.59
N PHE A 95 -14.20 -10.92 -7.44
CA PHE A 95 -14.02 -11.70 -6.22
C PHE A 95 -12.53 -12.00 -5.93
N VAL A 96 -11.75 -12.35 -6.95
CA VAL A 96 -10.30 -12.59 -6.83
C VAL A 96 -9.57 -11.32 -6.39
N MET A 97 -9.94 -10.15 -6.93
CA MET A 97 -9.33 -8.86 -6.53
C MET A 97 -9.67 -8.46 -5.09
N CYS A 98 -10.86 -8.84 -4.60
CA CYS A 98 -11.23 -8.67 -3.19
C CYS A 98 -10.38 -9.54 -2.25
N TRP A 99 -9.81 -10.64 -2.75
CA TRP A 99 -8.93 -11.53 -2.00
C TRP A 99 -7.44 -11.21 -2.16
N ALA A 100 -7.08 -10.44 -3.18
CA ALA A 100 -5.69 -10.09 -3.48
C ALA A 100 -4.95 -9.51 -2.25
N PRO A 101 -3.66 -9.82 -2.07
CA PRO A 101 -2.88 -9.23 -0.98
C PRO A 101 -2.82 -7.72 -1.11
N ASP A 102 -2.93 -7.00 0.01
CA ASP A 102 -2.76 -5.55 0.01
C ASP A 102 -1.28 -5.24 -0.29
N PRO A 103 -0.96 -4.41 -1.30
CA PRO A 103 0.43 -4.09 -1.59
C PRO A 103 1.06 -3.38 -0.39
N ALA A 104 2.26 -3.84 -0.02
CA ALA A 104 3.12 -3.09 0.89
C ALA A 104 3.64 -1.89 0.11
N GLN A 105 3.50 -0.67 0.65
CA GLN A 105 4.03 0.61 0.10
C GLN A 105 3.04 1.45 -0.76
N PRO A 106 3.30 2.78 -0.89
CA PRO A 106 2.42 3.72 -1.59
C PRO A 106 2.29 3.37 -3.08
N ASN A 107 1.13 3.65 -3.66
CA ASN A 107 0.92 3.54 -5.10
C ASN A 107 0.53 4.92 -5.67
N LYS A 108 0.27 5.01 -6.98
CA LYS A 108 -0.14 6.27 -7.65
C LYS A 108 -1.45 6.90 -7.11
N TYR A 109 -2.20 6.17 -6.31
CA TYR A 109 -3.44 6.58 -5.64
C TYR A 109 -3.22 6.88 -4.14
N GLY A 110 -1.97 7.02 -3.69
CA GLY A 110 -1.61 7.46 -2.35
C GLY A 110 -1.19 6.34 -1.39
N THR A 111 -1.09 6.69 -0.11
CA THR A 111 -0.75 5.77 0.99
C THR A 111 -2.00 5.03 1.47
N THR A 112 -1.84 3.79 1.94
CA THR A 112 -2.96 3.07 2.56
C THR A 112 -3.19 3.61 3.98
N GLU A 113 -4.02 4.64 4.15
CA GLU A 113 -4.53 4.99 5.48
C GLU A 113 -5.60 3.97 5.91
N ARG A 114 -5.25 3.04 6.81
CA ARG A 114 -6.17 2.00 7.29
C ARG A 114 -6.95 2.49 8.52
N LEU A 115 -8.15 3.02 8.32
CA LEU A 115 -8.98 3.74 9.31
C LEU A 115 -8.21 4.91 9.96
N PRO A 116 -8.90 5.98 10.39
CA PRO A 116 -8.33 6.92 11.34
C PRO A 116 -8.17 6.22 12.70
N SER A 117 -7.10 5.42 12.84
CA SER A 117 -6.53 5.11 14.13
C SER A 117 -5.99 6.43 14.66
N LYS A 118 -6.52 6.89 15.81
CA LYS A 118 -5.97 8.05 16.53
C LYS A 118 -4.44 7.97 16.73
N ASN A 119 -3.87 6.77 16.65
CA ASN A 119 -2.45 6.49 16.84
C ASN A 119 -1.67 6.24 15.54
N LEU A 120 -2.31 6.09 14.36
CA LEU A 120 -1.59 5.91 13.07
C LEU A 120 -1.23 7.24 12.42
N ARG A 121 -2.00 8.30 12.68
CA ARG A 121 -1.73 9.66 12.19
C ARG A 121 -0.36 10.19 12.66
N ALA A 122 0.14 9.69 13.78
CA ALA A 122 1.45 10.05 14.34
C ALA A 122 2.62 9.17 13.85
N LYS A 123 2.35 8.10 13.09
CA LYS A 123 3.38 7.09 12.75
C LYS A 123 3.53 6.81 11.25
N THR A 124 2.55 7.17 10.42
CA THR A 124 2.68 6.99 8.97
C THR A 124 3.27 8.22 8.35
N VAL A 125 4.36 7.94 7.68
CA VAL A 125 5.22 8.92 7.14
C VAL A 125 4.87 9.14 5.65
N PRO A 126 4.42 10.29 5.09
CA PRO A 126 4.04 10.29 3.68
C PRO A 126 5.22 10.55 2.71
N PRO A 127 5.18 9.96 1.49
CA PRO A 127 6.17 10.22 0.45
C PRO A 127 6.02 11.59 -0.20
N LEU A 128 7.14 12.30 -0.32
CA LEU A 128 7.22 13.64 -0.86
C LEU A 128 7.22 13.63 -2.39
N ILE A 129 6.07 13.94 -3.02
CA ILE A 129 5.85 14.03 -4.47
C ILE A 129 5.20 15.39 -4.73
N ASP A 130 5.93 16.35 -5.33
CA ASP A 130 5.45 17.69 -5.74
C ASP A 130 5.57 18.85 -4.73
N GLY A 131 6.57 18.84 -3.84
CA GLY A 131 6.99 20.06 -3.12
C GLY A 131 6.06 20.59 -2.03
N ILE A 132 5.09 19.78 -1.59
CA ILE A 132 4.31 20.02 -0.37
C ILE A 132 5.07 19.38 0.81
N GLU A 133 4.96 19.89 2.05
CA GLU A 133 5.69 19.36 3.20
C GLU A 133 5.03 18.07 3.73
N TYR A 134 5.78 16.98 3.74
CA TYR A 134 5.33 15.69 4.27
C TYR A 134 6.00 15.49 5.61
N LEU A 135 5.22 15.19 6.66
CA LEU A 135 5.65 15.24 8.07
C LEU A 135 6.78 14.24 8.45
N THR A 136 7.41 13.61 7.47
CA THR A 136 8.22 12.39 7.58
C THR A 136 8.68 11.88 6.16
N PRO A 137 9.76 11.08 6.01
CA PRO A 137 10.37 10.74 4.70
C PRO A 137 9.75 9.58 3.88
N PRO A 138 9.49 9.73 2.55
CA PRO A 138 9.03 8.63 1.67
C PRO A 138 9.73 7.30 1.92
N PRO A 139 9.04 6.14 1.86
CA PRO A 139 9.75 4.91 1.54
C PRO A 139 10.47 5.17 0.22
N MET A 140 11.80 4.95 0.23
CA MET A 140 12.67 5.16 -0.93
C MET A 140 11.95 4.67 -2.18
N PRO A 141 12.04 5.42 -3.32
CA PRO A 141 11.58 4.89 -4.60
C PRO A 141 12.02 3.43 -4.69
N PHE A 142 11.14 2.52 -5.16
CA PHE A 142 11.58 1.14 -5.40
C PHE A 142 12.74 1.22 -6.38
N GLU A 143 13.93 1.21 -5.81
CA GLU A 143 15.16 1.13 -6.55
C GLU A 143 15.14 -0.29 -7.08
N PRO A 144 15.01 -0.49 -8.41
CA PRO A 144 15.02 -1.82 -8.96
C PRO A 144 16.25 -2.52 -8.38
N ALA A 145 16.09 -3.75 -7.87
CA ALA A 145 17.15 -4.46 -7.15
C ALA A 145 18.50 -4.44 -7.88
N VAL A 146 18.46 -4.27 -9.20
CA VAL A 146 19.59 -4.00 -10.11
C VAL A 146 20.39 -2.74 -9.71
N LYS A 147 19.77 -1.57 -9.56
CA LYS A 147 20.46 -0.31 -9.19
C LYS A 147 21.11 -0.38 -7.82
N ARG A 148 20.38 -0.89 -6.82
CA ARG A 148 20.93 -1.10 -5.46
C ARG A 148 22.13 -2.05 -5.49
N ARG A 149 22.08 -3.10 -6.31
CA ARG A 149 23.17 -4.07 -6.46
C ARG A 149 24.39 -3.46 -7.15
N GLU A 150 24.18 -2.61 -8.16
CA GLU A 150 25.25 -1.87 -8.85
C GLU A 150 25.96 -0.90 -7.89
N GLU A 151 25.21 -0.13 -7.10
CA GLU A 151 25.78 0.81 -6.13
C GLU A 151 26.53 0.12 -4.98
N LEU A 152 26.00 -1.01 -4.49
CA LEU A 152 26.68 -1.83 -3.49
C LEU A 152 27.97 -2.42 -4.05
N PHE A 153 27.95 -2.91 -5.30
CA PHE A 153 29.12 -3.43 -5.97
C PHE A 153 30.20 -2.36 -6.18
N GLU A 154 29.81 -1.13 -6.56
CA GLU A 154 30.75 -0.01 -6.66
C GLU A 154 31.35 0.40 -5.31
N LYS A 155 30.57 0.34 -4.22
CA LYS A 155 31.09 0.60 -2.87
C LYS A 155 32.07 -0.46 -2.41
N GLU A 156 31.75 -1.74 -2.61
CA GLU A 156 32.66 -2.85 -2.30
C GLU A 156 33.98 -2.72 -3.08
N GLN A 157 33.92 -2.39 -4.38
CA GLN A 157 35.11 -2.14 -5.20
C GLN A 157 35.97 -0.98 -4.66
N LYS A 158 35.34 0.13 -4.25
CA LYS A 158 36.05 1.29 -3.68
C LYS A 158 36.71 0.96 -2.34
N GLU A 159 36.02 0.22 -1.47
CA GLU A 159 36.58 -0.22 -0.19
C GLU A 159 37.77 -1.18 -0.39
N ILE A 160 37.70 -2.10 -1.34
CA ILE A 160 38.82 -3.00 -1.66
C ILE A 160 40.04 -2.19 -2.16
N ILE A 161 39.84 -1.23 -3.06
CA ILE A 161 40.91 -0.35 -3.57
C ILE A 161 41.50 0.53 -2.45
N GLU A 162 40.68 0.99 -1.51
CA GLU A 162 41.14 1.79 -0.37
C GLU A 162 41.93 0.94 0.64
N GLN A 163 41.48 -0.28 0.90
CA GLN A 163 42.20 -1.26 1.74
C GLN A 163 43.55 -1.64 1.11
N GLU A 164 43.61 -1.80 -0.22
CA GLU A 164 44.84 -2.13 -0.95
C GLU A 164 45.84 -0.96 -0.98
N LYS A 165 45.37 0.30 -0.89
CA LYS A 165 46.25 1.48 -0.76
C LYS A 165 46.89 1.63 0.61
N VAL A 166 46.41 0.94 1.64
CA VAL A 166 46.80 1.17 3.04
C VAL A 166 48.01 0.39 3.58
N PRO A 167 48.62 -0.64 2.96
CA PRO A 167 49.85 -1.23 3.47
C PRO A 167 51.04 -0.94 2.55
N ASN A 168 51.68 0.22 2.74
CA ASN A 168 53.10 0.36 2.41
C ASN A 168 53.82 1.39 3.31
N SER A 169 53.09 2.32 3.95
CA SER A 169 53.71 3.29 4.86
C SER A 169 54.34 2.63 6.10
N LYS A 170 53.72 1.59 6.67
CA LYS A 170 54.24 0.91 7.87
C LYS A 170 55.45 0.02 7.60
N GLU A 171 55.52 -0.64 6.44
CA GLU A 171 56.70 -1.43 6.05
C GLU A 171 57.89 -0.52 5.72
N THR A 172 57.65 0.61 5.03
CA THR A 172 58.71 1.57 4.70
C THR A 172 59.30 2.26 5.95
N GLN A 173 58.50 2.46 7.01
CA GLN A 173 58.98 3.02 8.29
C GLN A 173 59.83 2.00 9.07
N ASN A 174 59.36 0.75 9.20
CA ASN A 174 60.10 -0.31 9.89
C ASN A 174 61.42 -0.64 9.18
N GLU A 175 61.46 -0.65 7.85
CA GLU A 175 62.69 -0.91 7.11
C GLU A 175 63.72 0.22 7.28
N LYS A 176 63.28 1.48 7.44
CA LYS A 176 64.16 2.62 7.72
C LYS A 176 64.70 2.62 9.15
N ASP A 177 63.89 2.23 10.13
CA ASP A 177 64.34 2.12 11.53
C ASP A 177 65.36 0.98 11.73
N ILE A 178 65.16 -0.15 11.05
CA ILE A 178 66.10 -1.29 11.09
C ILE A 178 67.44 -0.93 10.44
N ARG A 179 67.43 -0.19 9.33
CA ARG A 179 68.67 0.28 8.68
C ARG A 179 69.43 1.31 9.52
N GLN A 180 68.75 2.14 10.32
CA GLN A 180 69.40 3.11 11.21
C GLN A 180 69.98 2.48 12.49
N THR A 181 69.44 1.36 12.96
CA THR A 181 69.97 0.64 14.12
C THR A 181 71.15 -0.28 13.79
N GLY A 182 71.27 -0.77 12.55
CA GLY A 182 72.40 -1.62 12.12
C GLY A 182 73.67 -0.90 11.69
N GLN A 183 73.74 0.44 11.77
CA GLN A 183 74.87 1.25 11.29
C GLN A 183 75.65 1.96 12.41
N LYS A 184 75.41 1.56 13.68
CA LYS A 184 76.00 2.16 14.89
C LYS A 184 76.97 1.27 15.67
N ASP A 185 77.30 0.10 15.15
CA ASP A 185 78.33 -0.80 15.71
C ASP A 185 79.57 -0.87 14.81
#